data_AF-A0A9D6NWS2-F1
#
_entry.id   AF-A0A9D6NWS2-F1
#
_cell.length_a   1.000
_cell.length_b   1.000
_cell.length_c   1.000
_cell.angle_alpha   90.00
_cell.angle_beta   90.00
_cell.angle_gamma   90.00
#
_symmetry.space_group_name_H-M   'P 1'
#
loop_
_entity.id
_entity.type
_entity.pdbx_description
1 polymer ?
#
loop_
_entity_poly.entity_id
_entity_poly.type
_entity_poly.pdbx_seq_one_letter_code
_entity_poly.pdbx_strand_id
1 'polypeptide(L)'
;MRYGAWLVVLLGLAASLVAGQESPVAPADLSVLGRLPPVPVPLDNPMSPAKVELGKMLFFDPRLSGNGSTSCATCHIPRLGWGDGSAL
;
A
#
# COMPACT_ATOMS: atom_id res chain seq x y z
N MET A 1 4.31 18.86 -58.60
CA MET A 1 3.40 19.19 -57.47
C MET A 1 3.19 17.97 -56.55
N ARG A 2 4.23 17.36 -55.95
CA ARG A 2 4.05 16.18 -55.05
C ARG A 2 5.11 16.03 -53.92
N TYR A 3 5.83 17.09 -53.55
CA TYR A 3 6.84 17.04 -52.48
C TYR A 3 6.43 17.77 -51.18
N GLY A 4 5.28 18.45 -51.14
CA GLY A 4 4.84 19.23 -49.97
C GLY A 4 4.23 18.42 -48.82
N ALA A 5 3.84 17.16 -49.04
CA ALA A 5 3.17 16.34 -48.02
C ALA A 5 4.14 15.65 -47.04
N TRP A 6 5.39 15.43 -47.44
CA TRP A 6 6.36 14.68 -46.61
C TRP A 6 7.12 15.56 -45.61
N LEU A 7 7.22 16.87 -45.86
CA LEU A 7 7.83 17.83 -44.93
C LEU A 7 6.98 18.03 -43.65
N VAL A 8 5.66 17.89 -43.74
CA VAL A 8 4.76 17.99 -42.58
C VAL A 8 4.86 16.74 -41.68
N VAL A 9 5.14 15.57 -42.26
CA VAL A 9 5.24 14.29 -41.52
C VAL A 9 6.54 14.20 -40.70
N LEU A 10 7.66 14.73 -41.20
CA LEU A 10 8.94 14.68 -40.48
C LEU A 10 9.03 15.68 -39.31
N LEU A 11 8.28 16.79 -39.34
CA LEU A 11 8.19 17.74 -38.23
C LEU A 11 7.29 17.24 -37.07
N GLY A 12 6.38 16.30 -37.32
CA GLY A 12 5.50 15.72 -36.30
C GLY A 12 6.17 14.68 -35.40
N LEU A 13 7.22 13.98 -35.87
CA LEU A 13 7.87 12.89 -35.12
C LEU A 13 8.85 13.37 -34.04
N ALA A 14 9.35 14.62 -34.11
CA ALA A 14 10.28 15.15 -33.11
C ALA A 14 9.59 15.56 -31.80
N ALA A 15 8.27 15.77 -31.80
CA ALA A 15 7.53 16.31 -30.65
C ALA A 15 7.28 15.28 -29.53
N SER A 16 7.46 13.98 -29.78
CA SER A 16 7.15 12.93 -28.79
C SER A 16 8.35 12.46 -27.97
N LEU A 17 9.55 13.01 -28.19
CA LEU A 17 10.78 12.62 -27.46
C LEU A 17 11.09 13.50 -26.23
N VAL A 18 10.34 14.57 -25.98
CA VAL A 18 10.60 15.52 -24.88
C VAL A 18 9.36 15.71 -24.00
N ALA A 19 8.85 14.64 -23.40
CA ALA A 19 7.86 14.77 -22.32
C ALA A 19 7.84 13.57 -21.36
N GLY A 20 9.02 13.11 -20.94
CA GLY A 20 9.15 12.50 -19.61
C GLY A 20 9.05 13.62 -18.58
N GLN A 21 7.84 14.11 -18.30
CA GLN A 21 7.58 15.09 -17.25
C GLN A 21 7.66 14.36 -15.91
N GLU A 22 8.86 14.19 -15.36
CA GLU A 22 9.04 13.97 -13.94
C GLU A 22 8.54 15.26 -13.25
N SER A 23 7.28 15.25 -12.86
CA SER A 23 6.69 16.34 -12.09
C SER A 23 7.55 16.51 -10.84
N PRO A 24 8.08 17.72 -10.54
CA PRO A 24 8.80 17.93 -9.30
C PRO A 24 7.78 17.87 -8.17
N VAL A 25 7.58 16.68 -7.61
CA VAL A 25 6.86 16.53 -6.35
C VAL A 25 7.78 17.15 -5.30
N ALA A 26 7.50 18.40 -4.94
CA ALA A 26 8.12 19.01 -3.76
C ALA A 26 7.93 18.03 -2.59
N PRO A 27 8.96 17.83 -1.73
CA PRO A 27 8.85 16.91 -0.61
C PRO A 27 7.59 17.27 0.19
N ALA A 28 6.69 16.29 0.36
CA ALA A 28 5.43 16.50 1.05
C ALA A 28 5.73 17.04 2.46
N ASP A 29 5.10 18.16 2.81
CA ASP A 29 5.13 18.66 4.18
C ASP A 29 4.29 17.73 5.06
N LEU A 30 4.95 16.74 5.68
CA LEU A 30 4.29 15.78 6.55
C LEU A 30 3.89 16.37 7.90
N SER A 31 4.24 17.62 8.20
CA SER A 31 3.84 18.28 9.45
C SER A 31 2.31 18.39 9.56
N VAL A 32 1.62 18.47 8.41
CA VAL A 32 0.14 18.50 8.33
C VAL A 32 -0.51 17.21 8.84
N LEU A 33 0.18 16.07 8.78
CA LEU A 33 -0.36 14.78 9.22
C LEU A 33 -0.41 14.64 10.75
N GLY A 34 0.38 15.44 11.48
CA GLY A 34 0.45 15.39 12.93
C GLY A 34 0.95 14.06 13.50
N ARG A 35 0.90 13.91 14.82
CA ARG A 35 1.17 12.63 15.50
C ARG A 35 -0.12 11.85 15.68
N LEU A 36 -0.05 10.53 15.48
CA LEU A 36 -1.17 9.66 15.83
C LEU A 36 -1.48 9.78 17.34
N PRO A 37 -2.77 9.78 17.73
CA PRO A 37 -3.15 9.72 19.13
C PRO A 37 -2.71 8.38 19.74
N PRO A 38 -2.68 8.26 21.08
CA PRO A 38 -2.48 6.98 21.73
C PRO A 38 -3.56 5.98 21.30
N VAL A 39 -3.18 4.70 21.19
CA VAL A 39 -4.12 3.62 20.86
C VAL A 39 -5.18 3.50 21.97
N PRO A 40 -6.48 3.56 21.66
CA PRO A 40 -7.53 3.39 22.66
C PRO A 40 -7.46 2.01 23.31
N VAL A 41 -7.51 1.95 24.64
CA VAL A 41 -7.57 0.71 25.42
C VAL A 41 -8.95 0.62 26.09
N PRO A 42 -9.80 -0.35 25.73
CA PRO A 42 -11.09 -0.55 26.39
C PRO A 42 -10.94 -0.87 27.88
N LEU A 43 -11.81 -0.30 28.72
CA LEU A 43 -11.74 -0.47 30.19
C LEU A 43 -11.99 -1.92 30.62
N ASP A 44 -12.81 -2.65 29.86
CA ASP A 44 -13.14 -4.06 30.06
C ASP A 44 -12.11 -5.01 29.42
N ASN A 45 -11.15 -4.49 28.65
CA ASN A 45 -10.09 -5.27 28.02
C ASN A 45 -8.71 -4.59 28.16
N PRO A 46 -8.17 -4.48 29.38
CA PRO A 46 -6.87 -3.87 29.61
C PRO A 46 -5.74 -4.71 28.99
N MET A 47 -4.69 -4.00 28.57
CA MET A 47 -3.48 -4.61 28.02
C MET A 47 -2.65 -5.28 29.12
N SER A 48 -2.09 -6.45 28.82
CA SER A 48 -1.05 -7.09 29.63
C SER A 48 -0.07 -7.84 28.72
N PRO A 49 1.19 -8.06 29.15
CA PRO A 49 2.16 -8.82 28.34
C PRO A 49 1.65 -10.22 27.97
N ALA A 50 0.98 -10.89 28.91
CA ALA A 50 0.40 -12.22 28.68
C ALA A 50 -0.71 -12.21 27.63
N LYS A 51 -1.60 -11.20 27.63
CA LYS A 51 -2.66 -11.07 26.61
C LYS A 51 -2.10 -10.75 25.23
N VAL A 52 -1.05 -9.92 25.17
CA VAL A 52 -0.36 -9.60 23.91
C VAL A 52 0.25 -10.86 23.30
N GLU A 53 0.97 -11.64 24.11
CA GLU A 53 1.61 -12.87 23.64
C GLU A 53 0.59 -13.94 23.25
N LEU A 54 -0.47 -14.13 24.05
CA LEU A 54 -1.58 -15.01 23.70
C LEU A 54 -2.25 -14.57 22.39
N GLY A 55 -2.58 -13.28 22.24
CA GLY A 55 -3.20 -12.75 21.02
C GLY A 55 -2.33 -12.96 19.79
N LYS A 56 -1.01 -12.77 19.93
CA LYS A 56 -0.04 -13.08 18.88
C LYS A 56 -0.09 -14.57 18.51
N MET A 57 -0.04 -15.49 19.47
CA MET A 57 -0.14 -16.93 19.15
C MET A 57 -1.42 -17.25 18.38
N LEU A 58 -2.57 -16.75 18.85
CA LEU A 58 -3.87 -17.00 18.23
C LEU A 58 -3.96 -16.42 16.81
N PHE A 59 -3.39 -15.24 16.55
CA PHE A 59 -3.40 -14.61 15.24
C PHE A 59 -2.76 -15.48 14.14
N PHE A 60 -1.75 -16.27 14.50
CA PHE A 60 -1.04 -17.15 13.59
C PHE A 60 -1.54 -18.61 13.63
N ASP A 61 -2.52 -18.94 14.47
CA ASP A 61 -2.98 -20.32 14.68
C ASP A 61 -4.13 -20.69 13.74
N PRO A 62 -3.92 -21.62 12.78
CA PRO A 62 -4.97 -22.00 11.85
C PRO A 62 -6.06 -22.88 12.48
N ARG A 63 -5.83 -23.44 13.68
CA ARG A 63 -6.81 -24.27 14.40
C ARG A 63 -8.07 -23.49 14.79
N LEU A 64 -8.01 -22.15 14.75
CA LEU A 64 -9.19 -21.30 14.95
C LEU A 64 -10.15 -21.28 13.75
N SER A 65 -9.70 -21.69 12.56
CA SER A 65 -10.62 -21.89 11.42
C SER A 65 -11.36 -23.22 11.54
N GLY A 66 -12.60 -23.27 11.04
CA GLY A 66 -13.45 -24.46 11.16
C GLY A 66 -12.87 -25.73 10.53
N ASN A 67 -11.99 -25.59 9.52
CA ASN A 67 -11.30 -26.70 8.87
C ASN A 67 -9.80 -26.78 9.20
N GLY A 68 -9.29 -25.91 10.08
CA GLY A 68 -7.88 -25.89 10.48
C GLY A 68 -6.89 -25.43 9.42
N SER A 69 -7.32 -24.84 8.29
CA SER A 69 -6.43 -24.47 7.18
C SER A 69 -6.02 -22.99 7.17
N THR A 70 -6.74 -22.12 7.87
CA THR A 70 -6.62 -20.66 7.72
C THR A 70 -6.44 -20.00 9.08
N SER A 71 -5.43 -19.16 9.23
CA SER A 71 -5.29 -18.26 10.38
C SER A 71 -5.58 -16.82 9.96
N CYS A 72 -5.62 -15.89 10.91
CA CYS A 72 -5.74 -14.47 10.58
C CYS A 72 -4.55 -14.03 9.69
N ALA A 73 -3.36 -14.55 9.97
CA ALA A 73 -2.13 -14.27 9.23
C ALA A 73 -2.12 -14.81 7.79
N THR A 74 -3.06 -15.69 7.41
CA THR A 74 -3.20 -16.13 6.01
C THR A 74 -3.56 -14.96 5.10
N CYS A 75 -4.43 -14.05 5.55
CA CYS A 75 -4.83 -12.86 4.80
C CYS A 75 -4.18 -11.58 5.34
N HIS A 76 -3.77 -11.51 6.61
CA HIS A 76 -3.14 -10.33 7.18
C HIS A 76 -1.62 -10.48 7.25
N ILE A 77 -0.95 -10.33 6.11
CA ILE A 77 0.46 -10.69 5.95
C ILE A 77 1.38 -9.52 6.37
N PRO A 78 2.29 -9.68 7.35
CA PRO A 78 3.09 -8.56 7.87
C PRO A 78 3.91 -7.81 6.80
N ARG A 79 4.50 -8.55 5.86
CA ARG A 79 5.32 -7.99 4.76
C ARG A 79 4.50 -7.21 3.72
N LEU A 80 3.17 -7.34 3.74
CA LEU A 80 2.24 -6.65 2.86
C LEU A 80 1.41 -5.61 3.64
N GLY A 81 1.95 -5.09 4.75
CA GLY A 81 1.24 -4.11 5.58
C GLY A 81 0.01 -4.70 6.27
N TRP A 82 0.03 -6.00 6.57
CA TRP A 82 -1.09 -6.73 7.19
C TRP A 82 -2.33 -6.87 6.29
N GLY A 83 -2.17 -6.75 4.97
CA GLY A 83 -3.16 -7.15 3.97
C GLY A 83 -2.78 -8.44 3.24
N ASP A 84 -3.62 -8.86 2.28
CA ASP A 84 -3.45 -10.11 1.51
C ASP A 84 -2.70 -9.89 0.19
N GLY A 85 -2.44 -8.63 -0.17
CA GLY A 85 -1.75 -8.27 -1.41
C GLY A 85 -2.61 -8.37 -2.66
N SER A 86 -3.92 -8.57 -2.51
CA SER A 86 -4.84 -8.56 -3.64
C SER A 86 -5.04 -7.13 -4.14
N ALA A 87 -4.90 -6.92 -5.45
CA ALA A 87 -5.34 -5.68 -6.08
C ALA A 87 -6.88 -5.64 -6.15
N LEU A 88 -7.44 -4.43 -6.11
CA LEU A 88 -8.88 -4.18 -6.30
C LEU A 88 -9.30 -4.36 -7.76
#